data_AF-A0A519I705-F1
#
_entry.id   AF-A0A519I705-F1
#
_cell.length_a   1.000
_cell.length_b   1.000
_cell.length_c   1.000
_cell.angle_alpha   90.00
_cell.angle_beta   90.00
_cell.angle_gamma   90.00
#
_symmetry.space_group_name_H-M   'P 1'
#
loop_
_entity.id
_entity.type
_entity.pdbx_description
1 polymer ?
#
loop_
_entity_poly.entity_id
_entity_poly.type
_entity_poly.pdbx_seq_one_letter_code
_entity_poly.pdbx_strand_id
1 'polypeptide(L)'
;MTEPPGLLNDWRERFGFLETELGFVLTDFCDSPTAFDNCVAQYTREPFALRLARERGQVFVELRCGTRPWLDKEPLLDRLGIGFGRHPPAEDGSWSGYHTAVQARDLQHHLPLLLRHMAAFA
;
A
#
# COMPACT_ATOMS: atom_id res chain seq x y z
N MET A 1 -9.62 -21.79 -9.66
CA MET A 1 -8.27 -22.11 -9.16
C MET A 1 -8.11 -21.31 -7.88
N THR A 2 -7.95 -21.99 -6.76
CA THR A 2 -7.93 -21.40 -5.42
C THR A 2 -6.47 -21.21 -5.03
N GLU A 3 -6.06 -19.98 -4.73
CA GLU A 3 -4.67 -19.65 -4.31
C GLU A 3 -4.24 -20.46 -3.07
N PRO A 4 -2.92 -20.66 -2.87
CA PRO A 4 -2.42 -21.15 -1.60
C PRO A 4 -2.72 -20.08 -0.53
N PRO A 5 -3.37 -20.42 0.59
CA PRO A 5 -3.73 -19.46 1.64
C PRO A 5 -2.56 -18.68 2.27
N GLY A 6 -1.30 -18.97 1.94
CA GLY A 6 -0.11 -18.35 2.53
C GLY A 6 0.03 -16.86 2.23
N LEU A 7 -0.02 -16.44 0.96
CA LEU A 7 0.31 -15.05 0.60
C LEU A 7 -0.73 -14.05 1.13
N LEU A 8 -2.02 -14.37 1.04
CA LEU A 8 -3.08 -13.53 1.61
C LEU A 8 -2.98 -13.42 3.14
N ASN A 9 -2.57 -14.50 3.82
CA ASN A 9 -2.34 -14.47 5.27
C ASN A 9 -1.15 -13.58 5.61
N ASP A 10 0.00 -13.76 4.96
CA ASP A 10 1.18 -12.91 5.12
C ASP A 10 0.84 -11.44 4.83
N TRP A 11 0.01 -11.21 3.81
CA TRP A 11 -0.45 -9.88 3.45
C TRP A 11 -1.29 -9.24 4.56
N ARG A 12 -2.25 -9.98 5.12
CA ARG A 12 -3.09 -9.53 6.23
C ARG A 12 -2.31 -9.37 7.52
N GLU A 13 -1.26 -10.14 7.76
CA GLU A 13 -0.35 -9.91 8.89
C GLU A 13 0.35 -8.55 8.80
N ARG A 14 0.69 -8.11 7.58
CA ARG A 14 1.39 -6.83 7.35
C ARG A 14 0.45 -5.64 7.22
N PHE A 15 -0.66 -5.80 6.51
CA PHE A 15 -1.58 -4.72 6.15
C PHE A 15 -2.96 -4.82 6.80
N GLY A 16 -3.18 -5.78 7.70
CA GLY A 16 -4.46 -5.99 8.39
C GLY A 16 -4.94 -4.77 9.17
N PHE A 17 -4.04 -3.87 9.57
CA PHE A 17 -4.37 -2.58 10.18
C PHE A 17 -5.30 -1.73 9.30
N LEU A 18 -5.26 -1.89 7.97
CA LEU A 18 -6.18 -1.21 7.06
C LEU A 18 -7.64 -1.57 7.38
N GLU A 19 -7.88 -2.85 7.64
CA GLU A 19 -9.20 -3.39 7.97
C GLU A 19 -9.55 -3.15 9.44
N THR A 20 -8.62 -3.43 10.37
CA THR A 20 -8.91 -3.42 11.81
C THR A 20 -8.85 -2.05 12.46
N GLU A 21 -8.00 -1.14 11.97
CA GLU A 21 -7.76 0.18 12.60
C GLU A 21 -8.28 1.33 11.75
N LEU A 22 -8.22 1.22 10.42
CA LEU A 22 -8.48 2.34 9.50
C LEU A 22 -9.80 2.22 8.74
N GLY A 23 -10.56 1.15 8.95
CA GLY A 23 -11.93 0.96 8.45
C GLY A 23 -12.03 0.72 6.94
N PHE A 24 -10.95 0.29 6.31
CA PHE A 24 -10.98 -0.18 4.92
C PHE A 24 -11.54 -1.60 4.84
N VAL A 25 -12.08 -1.94 3.69
CA VAL A 25 -12.51 -3.30 3.36
C VAL A 25 -11.69 -3.79 2.17
N LEU A 26 -11.09 -4.97 2.28
CA LEU A 26 -10.43 -5.63 1.15
C LEU A 26 -11.50 -6.07 0.15
N THR A 27 -11.47 -5.48 -1.05
CA THR A 27 -12.46 -5.71 -2.12
C THR A 27 -11.98 -6.63 -3.22
N ASP A 28 -10.67 -6.66 -3.45
CA ASP A 28 -10.05 -7.51 -4.46
C ASP A 28 -8.64 -7.88 -4.01
N PHE A 29 -8.26 -9.12 -4.27
CA PHE A 29 -6.90 -9.62 -4.05
C PHE A 29 -6.58 -10.54 -5.21
N CYS A 30 -5.54 -10.21 -5.97
CA CYS A 30 -5.07 -10.98 -7.10
C CYS A 30 -3.60 -11.34 -6.88
N ASP A 31 -3.33 -12.62 -6.66
CA ASP A 31 -1.99 -13.19 -6.77
C ASP A 31 -1.74 -13.65 -8.21
N SER A 32 -0.64 -13.20 -8.79
CA SER A 32 -0.16 -13.66 -10.10
C SER A 32 1.17 -14.41 -9.91
N PRO A 33 1.12 -15.68 -9.47
CA PRO A 33 2.32 -16.44 -9.10
C PRO A 33 3.22 -16.77 -10.30
N THR A 34 2.75 -16.55 -11.55
CA THR A 34 3.52 -16.80 -12.77
C THR A 34 4.58 -15.73 -13.07
N ALA A 35 4.60 -14.61 -12.33
CA ALA A 35 5.59 -13.55 -12.50
C ALA A 35 6.03 -13.00 -11.13
N PHE A 36 7.20 -13.41 -10.64
CA PHE A 36 7.98 -12.71 -9.60
C PHE A 36 7.27 -12.39 -8.27
N ASP A 37 6.36 -13.25 -7.82
CA ASP A 37 5.54 -13.06 -6.61
C ASP A 37 4.73 -11.75 -6.60
N ASN A 38 4.19 -11.40 -7.76
CA ASN A 38 3.38 -10.20 -7.91
C ASN A 38 1.99 -10.40 -7.30
N CYS A 39 1.55 -9.46 -6.47
CA CYS A 39 0.17 -9.46 -5.98
C CYS A 39 -0.39 -8.04 -5.95
N VAL A 40 -1.70 -7.91 -6.14
CA VAL A 40 -2.41 -6.64 -6.04
C VAL A 40 -3.56 -6.79 -5.07
N ALA A 41 -3.61 -5.92 -4.06
CA ALA A 41 -4.70 -5.83 -3.11
C ALA A 41 -5.40 -4.47 -3.26
N GLN A 42 -6.72 -4.48 -3.39
CA GLN A 42 -7.54 -3.27 -3.47
C GLN A 42 -8.46 -3.17 -2.27
N TYR A 43 -8.42 -2.00 -1.63
CA TYR A 43 -9.19 -1.68 -0.46
C TYR A 43 -10.08 -0.47 -0.69
N THR A 44 -11.25 -0.45 -0.06
CA THR A 44 -12.17 0.68 -0.14
C THR A 44 -12.62 1.15 1.24
N ARG A 45 -12.74 2.46 1.40
CA ARG A 45 -13.40 3.15 2.51
C ARG A 45 -13.88 4.50 2.00
N GLU A 46 -15.17 4.63 1.70
CA GLU A 46 -15.73 5.83 1.06
C GLU A 46 -15.31 7.14 1.80
N PRO A 47 -14.85 8.18 1.08
CA PRO A 47 -14.69 8.31 -0.38
C PRO A 47 -13.37 7.78 -0.95
N PHE A 48 -12.61 7.02 -0.18
CA PHE A 48 -11.26 6.60 -0.52
C PHE A 48 -11.19 5.18 -1.08
N ALA A 49 -10.25 4.99 -1.99
CA ALA A 49 -9.78 3.68 -2.39
C ALA A 49 -8.25 3.64 -2.27
N LEU A 50 -7.72 2.46 -1.95
CA LEU A 50 -6.30 2.21 -1.76
C LEU A 50 -5.93 0.97 -2.57
N ARG A 51 -4.86 1.07 -3.37
CA ARG A 51 -4.28 -0.05 -4.10
C ARG A 51 -2.86 -0.28 -3.61
N LEU A 52 -2.56 -1.53 -3.32
CA LEU A 52 -1.25 -1.98 -2.94
C LEU A 52 -0.78 -3.01 -3.96
N ALA A 53 0.27 -2.71 -4.70
CA ALA A 53 0.83 -3.60 -5.71
C ALA A 53 2.21 -4.08 -5.26
N ARG A 54 2.37 -5.39 -5.09
CA ARG A 54 3.67 -6.01 -4.86
C ARG A 54 4.26 -6.45 -6.19
N GLU A 55 5.48 -6.03 -6.47
CA GLU A 55 6.27 -6.49 -7.62
C GLU A 55 7.71 -6.77 -7.19
N ARG A 56 8.21 -7.98 -7.47
CA ARG A 56 9.62 -8.36 -7.19
C ARG A 56 10.06 -8.05 -5.74
N GLY A 57 9.18 -8.30 -4.77
CA GLY A 57 9.44 -8.05 -3.34
C GLY A 57 9.26 -6.60 -2.88
N GLN A 58 8.95 -5.68 -3.79
CA GLN A 58 8.66 -4.28 -3.52
C GLN A 58 7.15 -4.03 -3.50
N VAL A 59 6.65 -3.12 -2.68
CA VAL A 59 5.24 -2.74 -2.57
C VAL A 59 5.08 -1.27 -2.92
N PHE A 60 4.20 -1.00 -3.88
CA PHE A 60 3.77 0.33 -4.29
C PHE A 60 2.38 0.61 -3.74
N VAL A 61 2.16 1.85 -3.31
CA VAL A 61 0.92 2.27 -2.66
C VAL A 61 0.32 3.43 -3.44
N GLU A 62 -0.92 3.25 -3.88
CA GLU A 62 -1.68 4.27 -4.57
C GLU A 62 -2.99 4.55 -3.84
N LEU A 63 -3.40 5.82 -3.83
CA LEU A 63 -4.63 6.29 -3.21
C LEU A 63 -5.50 6.99 -4.22
N ARG A 64 -6.82 6.90 -4.03
CA ARG A 64 -7.82 7.64 -4.77
C ARG A 64 -8.86 8.21 -3.82
N CYS A 65 -9.41 9.38 -4.16
CA CYS A 65 -10.57 9.97 -3.50
C CYS A 65 -11.66 10.25 -4.54
N GLY A 66 -12.85 9.68 -4.36
CA GLY A 66 -13.96 9.76 -5.31
C GLY A 66 -13.59 9.21 -6.69
N THR A 67 -13.93 9.96 -7.74
CA THR A 67 -13.70 9.60 -9.16
C THR A 67 -12.36 10.08 -9.72
N ARG A 68 -11.48 10.61 -8.87
CA ARG A 68 -10.19 11.19 -9.29
C ARG A 68 -9.21 10.12 -9.78
N PRO A 69 -8.14 10.51 -10.48
CA PRO A 69 -7.04 9.61 -10.78
C PRO A 69 -6.43 9.01 -9.51
N TRP A 70 -5.86 7.81 -9.65
CA TRP A 70 -4.98 7.23 -8.64
C TRP A 70 -3.72 8.08 -8.50
N LEU A 71 -3.26 8.24 -7.26
CA LEU A 71 -2.08 9.02 -6.91
C LEU A 71 -1.15 8.16 -6.07
N ASP A 72 0.12 8.12 -6.44
CA ASP A 72 1.15 7.45 -5.67
C ASP A 72 1.29 8.08 -4.27
N LYS A 73 1.54 7.24 -3.26
CA LYS A 73 1.77 7.68 -1.87
C LYS A 73 2.96 8.62 -1.77
N GLU A 74 4.07 8.32 -2.44
CA GLU A 74 5.33 9.04 -2.27
C GLU A 74 5.23 10.53 -2.70
N PRO A 75 4.70 10.90 -3.89
CA PRO A 75 4.43 12.29 -4.23
C PRO A 75 3.45 12.99 -3.29
N LEU A 76 2.50 12.28 -2.69
CA LEU A 76 1.58 12.86 -1.70
C LEU A 76 2.29 13.19 -0.39
N LEU A 77 3.22 12.34 0.07
CA LEU A 77 4.04 12.60 1.24
C LEU A 77 5.00 13.77 1.01
N ASP A 78 5.60 13.86 -0.18
CA ASP A 78 6.49 14.97 -0.57
C ASP A 78 5.77 16.32 -0.50
N ARG A 79 4.54 16.40 -1.01
CA ARG A 79 3.69 17.61 -0.91
C ARG A 79 3.37 18.02 0.52
N LEU A 80 3.41 17.08 1.46
CA LEU A 80 3.21 17.31 2.89
C LEU A 80 4.52 17.66 3.62
N GLY A 81 5.64 17.76 2.91
CA GLY A 81 6.96 17.99 3.49
C GLY A 81 7.50 16.78 4.26
N ILE A 82 6.93 15.59 4.05
CA ILE A 82 7.36 14.36 4.70
C ILE A 82 8.40 13.72 3.80
N GLY A 83 9.66 13.86 4.21
CA GLY A 83 10.77 13.17 3.56
C GLY A 83 10.59 11.66 3.66
N PHE A 84 10.39 11.01 2.52
CA PHE A 84 10.52 9.57 2.42
C PHE A 84 12.01 9.25 2.27
N GLY A 85 12.63 8.79 3.35
CA GLY A 85 14.03 8.41 3.34
C GLY A 85 14.24 7.26 2.36
N ARG A 86 15.15 7.43 1.39
CA ARG A 86 15.78 6.28 0.73
C ARG A 86 16.48 5.49 1.84
N HIS A 87 15.81 4.47 2.35
CA HIS A 87 16.40 3.62 3.36
C HIS A 87 17.61 2.89 2.73
N PRO A 88 18.66 2.58 3.50
CA PRO A 88 19.85 1.87 3.00
C PRO A 88 19.43 0.52 2.41
N PRO A 89 19.98 0.11 1.25
CA PRO A 89 19.52 -1.11 0.56
C PRO A 89 19.46 -2.29 1.52
N ALA A 90 18.42 -3.12 1.38
CA ALA A 90 18.38 -4.40 2.10
C ALA A 90 19.60 -5.25 1.71
N GLU A 91 19.89 -6.31 2.48
CA GLU A 91 21.05 -7.19 2.21
C GLU A 91 21.04 -7.78 0.79
N ASP A 92 19.88 -7.80 0.13
CA ASP A 92 19.66 -8.23 -1.26
C ASP A 92 19.89 -7.13 -2.33
N GLY A 93 20.28 -5.91 -1.92
CA GLY A 93 20.53 -4.78 -2.82
C GLY A 93 19.28 -4.02 -3.27
N SER A 94 18.09 -4.37 -2.80
CA SER A 94 16.86 -3.66 -3.14
C SER A 94 16.67 -2.41 -2.27
N TRP A 95 16.09 -1.35 -2.86
CA TRP A 95 15.88 -0.07 -2.17
C TRP A 95 14.83 -0.22 -1.07
N SER A 96 15.24 0.04 0.17
CA SER A 96 14.46 -0.45 1.31
C SER A 96 13.17 0.30 1.60
N GLY A 97 12.96 1.47 0.97
CA GLY A 97 11.70 2.22 1.04
C GLY A 97 10.50 1.49 0.44
N TYR A 98 10.71 0.42 -0.35
CA TYR A 98 9.63 -0.33 -0.98
C TYR A 98 9.43 -1.74 -0.41
N HIS A 99 10.15 -2.22 0.60
CA HIS A 99 9.83 -3.54 1.16
C HIS A 99 8.49 -3.52 1.88
N THR A 100 7.78 -4.65 1.82
CA THR A 100 6.47 -4.85 2.44
C THR A 100 6.40 -4.34 3.89
N ALA A 101 7.38 -4.66 4.74
CA ALA A 101 7.35 -4.26 6.14
C ALA A 101 7.57 -2.75 6.36
N VAL A 102 8.45 -2.13 5.57
CA VAL A 102 8.69 -0.69 5.61
C VAL A 102 7.46 0.06 5.09
N GLN A 103 6.92 -0.37 3.95
CA GLN A 103 5.70 0.18 3.37
C GLN A 103 4.49 0.03 4.28
N ALA A 104 4.33 -1.11 4.96
CA ALA A 104 3.26 -1.31 5.94
C ALA A 104 3.37 -0.31 7.10
N ARG A 105 4.57 -0.15 7.69
CA ARG A 105 4.81 0.80 8.79
C ARG A 105 4.58 2.24 8.36
N ASP A 106 5.15 2.64 7.22
CA ASP A 106 5.03 4.00 6.71
C ASP A 106 3.57 4.33 6.35
N LEU A 107 2.87 3.38 5.73
CA LEU A 107 1.45 3.52 5.43
C LEU A 107 0.63 3.60 6.72
N GLN A 108 0.85 2.74 7.71
CA GLN A 108 0.15 2.80 8.99
C GLN A 108 0.33 4.15 9.68
N HIS A 109 1.54 4.71 9.63
CA HIS A 109 1.86 5.98 10.26
C HIS A 109 1.25 7.19 9.51
N HIS A 110 1.33 7.20 8.18
CA HIS A 110 1.02 8.39 7.38
C HIS A 110 -0.37 8.37 6.72
N LEU A 111 -1.03 7.21 6.59
CA LEU A 111 -2.33 7.12 5.92
C LEU A 111 -3.37 8.10 6.48
N PRO A 112 -3.55 8.27 7.81
CA PRO A 112 -4.52 9.24 8.33
C PRO A 112 -4.27 10.68 7.85
N LEU A 113 -3.02 11.09 7.71
CA LEU A 113 -2.66 12.42 7.22
C LEU A 113 -2.90 12.53 5.70
N LEU A 114 -2.53 11.49 4.93
CA LEU A 114 -2.77 11.44 3.49
C LEU A 114 -4.26 11.54 3.16
N LEU A 115 -5.12 10.82 3.90
CA LEU A 115 -6.58 10.88 3.70
C LEU A 115 -7.13 12.29 3.99
N ARG A 116 -6.65 12.96 5.04
CA ARG A 116 -7.04 14.35 5.35
C ARG A 116 -6.58 15.33 4.27
N HIS A 117 -5.35 15.17 3.79
CA HIS A 117 -4.81 15.97 2.70
C HIS A 117 -5.70 15.80 1.47
N MET A 118 -5.95 14.55 1.04
CA MET A 118 -6.77 14.24 -0.13
C MET A 118 -8.21 14.75 -0.03
N ALA A 119 -8.82 14.66 1.16
CA ALA A 119 -10.15 15.22 1.41
C ALA A 119 -10.20 16.75 1.24
N ALA A 120 -9.12 17.46 1.58
CA ALA A 120 -9.10 18.92 1.55
C ALA A 120 -9.15 19.52 0.14
N PHE A 121 -8.75 18.73 -0.87
CA PHE A 121 -8.89 19.14 -2.26
C PHE A 121 -9.91 18.29 -3.02
N ALA A 122 -10.63 17.35 -2.38
CA ALA A 122 -11.59 16.39 -2.95
C ALA A 122 -12.82 17.04 -3.60
#